data_AF-A0A8S2VJK9-F1
#
_entry.id   AF-A0A8S2VJK9-F1
#
_cell.length_a   1.000
_cell.length_b   1.000
_cell.length_c   1.000
_cell.angle_alpha   90.00
_cell.angle_beta   90.00
_cell.angle_gamma   90.00
#
_symmetry.space_group_name_H-M   'P 1'
#
loop_
_entity.id
_entity.type
_entity.pdbx_description
1 polymer ?
#
loop_
_entity_poly.entity_id
_entity_poly.type
_entity_poly.pdbx_seq_one_letter_code
_entity_poly.pdbx_strand_id
1 'polypeptide(L)'
;MSSYVIYQIKTKTTLPIFNQSEFSVKRRFSDFLGLHAKLVHKHAHVGVVVPSPPEKDTLSMAKVKVSKEEAIPVDFIDRRRALLERYLNRLVR
;
A
#
# COMPACT_ATOMS: atom_id res chain seq x y z
N MET A 1 -4.34 15.87 -16.17
CA MET A 1 -3.86 14.50 -15.90
C MET A 1 -2.90 14.57 -14.73
N SER A 2 -3.21 13.93 -13.58
CA SER A 2 -2.31 13.91 -12.42
C SER A 2 -1.28 12.80 -12.58
N SER A 3 0.00 13.11 -12.35
CA SER A 3 1.05 12.11 -12.20
C SER A 3 0.84 11.29 -10.93
N TYR A 4 1.29 10.02 -10.92
CA TYR A 4 1.20 9.13 -9.77
C TYR A 4 2.41 8.19 -9.70
N VAL A 5 2.77 7.78 -8.48
CA VAL A 5 3.82 6.80 -8.22
C VAL A 5 3.24 5.39 -8.32
N ILE A 6 3.94 4.51 -9.05
CA ILE A 6 3.62 3.10 -9.18
C ILE A 6 4.62 2.28 -8.35
N TYR A 7 4.10 1.35 -7.56
CA TYR A 7 4.89 0.38 -6.82
C TYR A 7 4.85 -0.97 -7.54
N GLN A 8 6.02 -1.57 -7.76
CA GLN A 8 6.12 -2.97 -8.18
C GLN A 8 6.11 -3.86 -6.94
N ILE A 9 5.11 -4.72 -6.86
CA ILE A 9 4.94 -5.69 -5.78
C ILE A 9 5.34 -7.05 -6.34
N LYS A 10 6.39 -7.65 -5.78
CA LYS A 10 6.79 -9.03 -6.06
C LYS A 10 6.27 -9.89 -4.91
N THR A 11 5.40 -10.83 -5.22
CA THR A 11 4.81 -11.73 -4.22
C THR A 11 5.33 -13.13 -4.47
N LYS A 12 5.82 -13.77 -3.40
CA LYS A 12 6.17 -15.19 -3.37
C LYS A 12 5.24 -15.89 -2.39
N THR A 13 4.58 -16.95 -2.82
CA THR A 13 3.63 -17.68 -1.97
C THR A 13 3.65 -19.18 -2.30
N THR A 14 3.37 -19.99 -1.29
CA THR A 14 3.19 -21.45 -1.39
C THR A 14 1.71 -21.83 -1.34
N LEU A 15 0.80 -20.85 -1.27
CA LEU A 15 -0.63 -21.08 -1.17
C LEU A 15 -1.19 -21.68 -2.47
N PRO A 16 -1.96 -22.78 -2.40
CA PRO A 16 -2.47 -23.49 -3.58
C PRO A 16 -3.58 -22.73 -4.32
N ILE A 17 -4.09 -21.64 -3.74
CA ILE A 17 -5.12 -20.78 -4.34
C ILE A 17 -4.54 -19.91 -5.46
N PHE A 18 -3.22 -19.72 -5.49
CA PHE A 18 -2.55 -18.92 -6.52
C PHE A 18 -2.03 -19.80 -7.66
N ASN A 19 -2.20 -19.34 -8.90
CA ASN A 19 -1.76 -20.04 -10.11
C ASN A 19 -0.23 -20.13 -10.23
N GLN A 20 0.51 -19.22 -9.60
CA GLN A 20 1.97 -19.13 -9.67
C GLN A 20 2.53 -18.88 -8.28
N SER A 21 3.66 -19.52 -7.97
CA SER A 21 4.36 -19.34 -6.71
C SER A 21 5.06 -17.98 -6.61
N GLU A 22 5.43 -17.38 -7.74
CA GLU A 22 6.02 -16.05 -7.80
C GLU A 22 5.37 -15.21 -8.91
N PHE A 23 4.91 -14.01 -8.58
CA PHE A 23 4.37 -13.08 -9.57
C PHE A 23 4.65 -11.63 -9.20
N SER A 24 4.53 -10.74 -10.18
CA SER A 24 4.77 -9.30 -10.03
C SER A 24 3.57 -8.49 -10.50
N VAL A 25 3.11 -7.52 -9.72
CA VAL A 25 2.05 -6.59 -10.11
C VAL A 25 2.46 -5.14 -9.88
N LYS A 26 1.95 -4.25 -10.72
CA LYS A 26 2.16 -2.79 -10.61
C LYS A 26 0.89 -2.15 -10.04
N ARG A 27 1.00 -1.48 -8.89
CA ARG A 27 -0.14 -0.85 -8.20
C ARG A 27 0.20 0.54 -7.70
N ARG A 28 -0.79 1.43 -7.68
CA ARG A 28 -0.66 2.78 -7.09
C ARG A 28 -1.11 2.74 -5.63
N PHE A 29 -0.68 3.73 -4.84
CA PHE A 29 -1.02 3.82 -3.42
C PHE A 29 -2.53 3.74 -3.14
N SER A 30 -3.35 4.39 -3.97
CA SER A 30 -4.81 4.38 -3.81
C SER A 30 -5.43 2.98 -3.98
N ASP A 31 -4.78 2.06 -4.70
CA ASP A 31 -5.30 0.70 -4.85
C ASP A 31 -5.23 -0.06 -3.51
N PHE A 32 -4.20 0.21 -2.69
CA PHE A 32 -4.07 -0.37 -1.35
C PHE A 32 -5.14 0.14 -0.38
N LEU A 33 -5.52 1.41 -0.49
CA LEU A 33 -6.64 1.96 0.28
C LEU A 33 -7.96 1.30 -0.10
N GLY A 34 -8.16 1.07 -1.40
CA GLY A 34 -9.33 0.33 -1.90
C GLY A 34 -9.34 -1.13 -1.42
N LEU A 35 -8.19 -1.80 -1.39
CA LEU A 35 -8.03 -3.15 -0.84
C LEU A 35 -8.42 -3.17 0.65
N HIS A 36 -7.89 -2.24 1.45
CA HIS A 36 -8.22 -2.14 2.87
C HIS A 36 -9.72 -1.96 3.10
N ALA A 37 -10.36 -1.01 2.41
CA ALA A 37 -11.80 -0.77 2.54
C ALA A 37 -12.64 -2.01 2.21
N LYS A 38 -12.26 -2.75 1.15
CA LYS A 38 -12.93 -4.00 0.77
C LYS A 38 -12.73 -5.10 1.81
N LEU A 39 -11.52 -5.24 2.36
CA LEU A 39 -11.23 -6.23 3.39
C LEU A 39 -12.00 -5.93 4.68
N VAL A 40 -12.03 -4.68 5.11
CA VAL A 40 -12.83 -4.26 6.28
C VAL A 40 -14.30 -4.56 6.03
N HIS A 41 -14.87 -4.15 4.90
CA HIS A 41 -16.28 -4.42 4.61
C HIS A 41 -16.60 -5.93 4.59
N LYS A 42 -15.73 -6.74 3.98
CA LYS A 42 -15.92 -8.19 3.86
C LYS A 42 -15.67 -8.96 5.15
N HIS A 43 -14.80 -8.49 6.04
CA HIS A 43 -14.38 -9.28 7.20
C HIS A 43 -14.77 -8.67 8.55
N ALA A 44 -15.27 -7.44 8.59
CA ALA A 44 -15.74 -6.79 9.82
C ALA A 44 -16.88 -7.57 10.48
N HIS A 45 -17.80 -8.15 9.70
CA HIS A 45 -18.92 -8.94 10.24
C HIS A 45 -18.49 -10.29 10.81
N VAL A 46 -17.28 -10.77 10.49
CA VAL A 46 -16.71 -12.04 10.98
C VAL A 46 -15.80 -11.81 12.19
N GLY A 47 -15.61 -10.55 12.62
CA GLY A 47 -14.73 -10.21 13.75
C GLY A 47 -13.23 -10.31 13.44
N VAL A 48 -12.83 -10.42 12.17
CA VAL A 48 -11.41 -10.43 11.78
C VAL A 48 -10.87 -9.01 11.82
N VAL A 49 -9.84 -8.80 12.64
CA VAL A 49 -9.17 -7.50 12.77
C VAL A 49 -8.27 -7.28 11.55
N VAL A 50 -8.73 -6.46 10.61
CA VAL A 50 -7.88 -6.00 9.50
C VAL A 50 -6.83 -5.03 10.06
N PRO A 51 -5.52 -5.30 9.88
CA PRO A 51 -4.46 -4.38 10.26
C PRO A 51 -4.72 -2.98 9.71
N SER A 52 -4.50 -1.93 10.51
CA SER A 52 -4.63 -0.57 10.02
C SER A 52 -3.68 -0.34 8.84
N PRO A 53 -4.15 0.26 7.72
CA PRO A 53 -3.29 0.60 6.62
C PRO A 53 -2.31 1.66 7.13
N PRO A 54 -1.09 1.72 6.58
CA PRO A 54 -0.17 2.76 6.99
C PRO A 54 -0.81 4.11 6.76
N GLU A 55 -0.80 4.95 7.80
CA GLU A 55 -1.49 6.22 7.78
C GLU A 55 -1.16 6.97 6.50
N LYS A 56 -2.22 7.47 5.84
CA LYS A 56 -2.07 8.41 4.74
C LYS A 56 -1.45 9.64 5.36
N ASP A 57 -0.12 9.74 5.28
CA ASP A 57 0.66 10.81 5.87
C ASP A 57 0.38 12.13 5.12
N THR A 58 -0.79 12.69 5.40
CA THR A 58 -1.31 13.95 4.87
C THR A 58 -0.51 15.12 5.41
N LEU A 59 0.10 14.97 6.60
CA LEU A 59 1.04 15.92 7.18
C LEU A 59 2.36 15.98 6.42
N SER A 60 2.94 14.84 6.02
CA SER A 60 4.12 14.83 5.16
C SER A 60 3.85 15.35 3.76
N MET A 61 2.67 15.06 3.18
CA MET A 61 2.28 15.63 1.88
C MET A 61 1.96 17.14 1.97
N ALA A 62 1.48 17.63 3.12
CA ALA A 62 1.21 19.06 3.35
C ALA A 62 2.48 19.87 3.63
N LYS A 63 3.50 19.29 4.27
CA LYS A 63 4.83 19.92 4.41
C LYS A 63 5.54 20.09 3.06
N VAL A 64 5.28 19.21 2.08
CA VAL A 64 5.79 19.33 0.71
C VAL A 64 5.13 20.49 -0.06
N LYS A 65 4.01 21.06 0.42
CA LYS A 65 3.34 22.20 -0.24
C LYS A 65 3.87 23.58 0.17
N VAL A 66 4.79 23.68 1.14
CA VAL A 66 5.29 24.99 1.62
C VAL A 66 6.49 25.51 0.82
N SER A 67 7.18 24.66 0.06
CA SER A 67 8.29 25.09 -0.78
C SER A 67 8.05 24.65 -2.22
N LYS A 68 7.80 25.66 -3.05
CA LYS A 68 7.78 25.66 -4.51
C LYS A 68 8.78 24.63 -5.11
N GLU A 69 8.29 23.80 -6.04
CA GLU A 69 9.05 23.09 -7.09
C GLU A 69 9.93 21.85 -6.76
N GLU A 70 10.07 21.37 -5.53
CA GLU A 70 10.94 20.18 -5.31
C GLU A 70 10.21 18.84 -5.54
N ALA A 71 10.85 17.99 -6.35
CA ALA A 71 10.43 16.61 -6.62
C ALA A 71 10.07 15.87 -5.33
N ILE A 72 9.08 14.95 -5.41
CA ILE A 72 8.67 14.11 -4.29
C ILE A 72 9.93 13.47 -3.67
N PRO A 73 10.25 13.73 -2.39
CA PRO A 73 11.47 13.23 -1.78
C PRO A 73 11.56 11.71 -1.89
N VAL A 74 12.68 11.18 -2.37
CA VAL A 74 12.89 9.73 -2.53
C VAL A 74 12.69 9.00 -1.19
N ASP A 75 13.15 9.60 -0.09
CA ASP A 75 12.95 9.11 1.27
C ASP A 75 11.48 8.88 1.64
N PHE A 76 10.58 9.71 1.11
CA PHE A 76 9.15 9.58 1.35
C PHE A 76 8.57 8.37 0.60
N ILE A 77 9.02 8.15 -0.64
CA ILE A 77 8.62 7.01 -1.44
C ILE A 77 9.10 5.72 -0.78
N ASP A 78 10.32 5.70 -0.25
CA ASP A 78 10.92 4.54 0.42
C ASP A 78 10.29 4.22 1.77
N ARG A 79 10.06 5.22 2.62
CA ARG A 79 9.31 5.03 3.88
C ARG A 79 7.92 4.48 3.59
N ARG A 80 7.23 5.04 2.60
CA ARG A 80 5.90 4.56 2.18
C ARG A 80 5.96 3.13 1.63
N ARG A 81 6.98 2.78 0.82
CA ARG A 81 7.20 1.42 0.31
C ARG A 81 7.32 0.42 1.45
N ALA A 82 8.18 0.69 2.44
CA ALA A 82 8.39 -0.18 3.59
C ALA A 82 7.11 -0.38 4.42
N LEU A 83 6.33 0.69 4.59
CA LEU A 83 5.05 0.63 5.30
C LEU A 83 3.99 -0.20 4.55
N LEU A 84 3.91 -0.07 3.21
CA LEU A 84 3.03 -0.89 2.38
C LEU A 84 3.41 -2.37 2.43
N GLU A 85 4.71 -2.67 2.37
CA GLU A 85 5.21 -4.05 2.48
C GLU A 85 4.84 -4.67 3.83
N ARG A 86 5.06 -3.94 4.93
CA ARG A 86 4.65 -4.37 6.27
C ARG A 86 3.15 -4.61 6.37
N TYR A 87 2.33 -3.77 5.74
CA TYR A 87 0.88 -3.93 5.70
C TYR A 87 0.46 -5.19 4.95
N LEU A 88 0.99 -5.41 3.75
CA LEU A 88 0.72 -6.63 2.97
C LEU A 88 1.13 -7.90 3.73
N ASN A 89 2.31 -7.90 4.37
CA ASN A 89 2.77 -9.04 5.16
C ASN A 89 1.87 -9.32 6.37
N ARG A 90 1.22 -8.30 6.96
CA ARG A 90 0.25 -8.49 8.04
C ARG A 90 -1.11 -9.00 7.56
N LEU A 91 -1.49 -8.73 6.30
CA LEU A 91 -2.74 -9.21 5.73
C LEU A 91 -2.72 -10.69 5.36
N VAL A 92 -1.54 -11.20 5.00
CA VAL A 92 -1.35 -12.59 4.54
C VAL A 92 -1.14 -13.57 5.70
N ARG A 93 -0.83 -13.06 6.90
CA ARG A 93 -0.64 -13.87 8.11
C ARG A 93 -1.98 -14.31 8.69
#